data_AF-A0A392PCP5-F1
#
_entry.id   AF-A0A392PCP5-F1
#
_cell.length_a   1.000
_cell.length_b   1.000
_cell.length_c   1.000
_cell.angle_alpha   90.00
_cell.angle_beta   90.00
_cell.angle_gamma   90.00
#
_symmetry.space_group_name_H-M   'P 1'
#
loop_
_entity.id
_entity.type
_entity.pdbx_description
1 polymer ?
#
loop_
_entity_poly.entity_id
_entity_poly.type
_entity_poly.pdbx_seq_one_letter_code
_entity_poly.pdbx_strand_id
1 'polypeptide(L)'
;VSHYAKELEEMKDVGNQEFVASLRRKSSGFARGASMYRGVTRHHQQSKWQARIGRVAGNKDLYLGTFGKLSPSVINLLFYTI
;
A
#
# COMPACT_ATOMS: atom_id res chain seq x y z
N VAL A 1 31.31 -7.28 0.79
CA VAL A 1 30.13 -6.66 1.43
C VAL A 1 28.90 -7.37 0.88
N SER A 2 28.09 -8.00 1.73
CA SER A 2 26.86 -8.68 1.30
C SER A 2 25.82 -7.61 0.97
N HIS A 3 25.44 -7.51 -0.30
CA HIS A 3 24.43 -6.57 -0.78
C HIS A 3 23.02 -6.81 -0.20
N TYR A 4 22.82 -7.91 0.55
CA TYR A 4 21.51 -8.37 1.02
C TYR A 4 21.42 -8.52 2.55
N ALA A 5 22.36 -7.96 3.30
CA ALA A 5 22.41 -8.13 4.76
C ALA A 5 21.12 -7.66 5.45
N LYS A 6 20.49 -6.60 4.92
CA LYS A 6 19.25 -6.04 5.46
C LYS A 6 18.04 -6.94 5.18
N GLU A 7 17.93 -7.45 3.96
CA GLU A 7 16.85 -8.35 3.55
C GLU A 7 16.91 -9.66 4.33
N LEU A 8 18.12 -10.18 4.58
CA LEU A 8 18.32 -11.37 5.41
C LEU A 8 17.94 -11.17 6.87
N GLU A 9 18.07 -9.95 7.40
CA GLU A 9 17.59 -9.59 8.73
C GLU A 9 16.07 -9.49 8.76
N GLU A 10 15.47 -8.78 7.79
CA GLU A 10 14.01 -8.68 7.65
C GLU A 10 13.34 -10.05 7.50
N MET A 11 13.94 -10.99 6.77
CA MET A 11 13.42 -12.35 6.57
C MET A 11 13.41 -13.23 7.84
N LYS A 12 14.16 -12.90 8.89
CA LYS A 12 14.14 -13.67 10.14
C LYS A 12 12.85 -13.50 10.92
N ASP A 13 12.26 -12.32 10.81
CA ASP A 13 11.12 -11.91 11.63
C ASP A 13 9.77 -12.08 10.91
N VAL A 14 9.78 -12.45 9.61
CA VAL A 14 8.57 -12.61 8.80
C VAL A 14 8.57 -13.92 8.01
N GLY A 15 7.39 -14.49 7.77
CA GLY A 15 7.26 -15.68 6.93
C GLY A 15 7.51 -15.40 5.45
N ASN A 16 7.90 -16.42 4.69
CA ASN A 16 8.21 -16.31 3.25
C ASN A 16 7.11 -15.61 2.43
N GLN A 17 5.84 -15.92 2.69
CA GLN A 17 4.70 -15.32 1.98
C GLN A 17 4.54 -13.82 2.30
N GLU A 18 4.66 -13.47 3.59
CA GLU A 18 4.63 -12.09 4.10
C GLU A 18 5.78 -11.26 3.50
N PHE A 19 6.98 -11.84 3.45
CA PHE A 19 8.16 -11.19 2.87
C PHE A 19 7.96 -10.87 1.39
N VAL A 20 7.52 -11.86 0.59
CA VAL A 20 7.23 -11.67 -0.83
C VAL A 20 6.13 -10.64 -1.05
N ALA A 21 5.07 -10.68 -0.24
CA ALA A 21 4.01 -9.67 -0.28
C ALA A 21 4.55 -8.27 0.02
N SER A 22 5.43 -8.14 1.03
CA SER A 22 6.09 -6.86 1.37
C SER A 22 6.94 -6.32 0.21
N LEU A 23 7.70 -7.17 -0.47
CA LEU A 23 8.51 -6.78 -1.63
C LEU A 23 7.63 -6.29 -2.77
N ARG A 24 6.52 -6.98 -3.07
CA ARG A 24 5.54 -6.55 -4.07
C ARG A 24 4.94 -5.19 -3.73
N ARG A 25 4.58 -4.97 -2.45
CA ARG A 25 4.04 -3.70 -1.94
C ARG A 25 5.04 -2.54 -2.00
N LYS A 26 6.33 -2.80 -1.75
CA LYS A 26 7.42 -1.82 -1.85
C LYS A 26 7.82 -1.51 -3.30
N SER A 27 7.40 -2.33 -4.27
CA SER A 27 7.79 -2.17 -5.68
C SER A 27 7.06 -1.03 -6.39
N SER A 28 7.70 -0.44 -7.41
CA SER A 28 7.13 0.61 -8.25
C SER A 28 5.89 0.16 -9.04
N GLY A 29 5.73 -1.14 -9.29
CA GLY A 29 4.55 -1.71 -9.95
C GLY A 29 3.28 -1.66 -9.11
N PHE A 30 3.41 -1.46 -7.79
CA PHE A 30 2.28 -1.32 -6.88
C PHE A 30 1.71 0.10 -6.85
N ALA A 31 2.55 1.11 -6.99
CA ALA A 31 2.14 2.51 -7.09
C ALA A 31 1.45 2.78 -8.43
N ARG A 32 0.26 3.40 -8.42
CA ARG A 32 -0.44 3.84 -9.64
C ARG A 32 -1.09 5.21 -9.42
N GLY A 33 -0.84 6.15 -10.34
CA GLY A 33 -1.46 7.48 -10.34
C GLY A 33 -0.67 8.51 -9.53
N ALA A 34 -1.39 9.48 -8.94
CA ALA A 34 -0.79 10.65 -8.27
C ALA A 34 -0.21 10.36 -6.88
N SER A 35 -0.13 9.09 -6.45
CA SER A 35 0.44 8.71 -5.17
C SER A 35 1.19 7.39 -5.25
N MET A 36 2.09 7.16 -4.29
CA MET A 36 2.80 5.88 -4.13
C MET A 36 1.87 4.75 -3.65
N TYR A 37 0.61 5.07 -3.33
CA TYR A 37 -0.32 4.15 -2.70
C TYR A 37 -1.44 3.78 -3.67
N ARG A 38 -1.60 2.48 -3.92
CA ARG A 38 -2.69 1.98 -4.73
C ARG A 38 -4.03 2.35 -4.10
N GLY A 39 -4.96 2.87 -4.91
CA GLY A 39 -6.31 3.23 -4.44
C GLY A 39 -6.39 4.58 -3.72
N VAL A 40 -5.29 5.33 -3.62
CA VAL A 40 -5.27 6.68 -3.08
C VAL A 40 -5.20 7.72 -4.20
N THR A 41 -6.25 8.52 -4.32
CA THR A 41 -6.37 9.56 -5.35
C THR A 41 -6.58 10.94 -4.73
N ARG A 42 -5.96 11.97 -5.31
CA ARG A 42 -6.16 13.37 -4.87
C ARG A 42 -7.48 13.89 -5.40
N HIS A 43 -8.38 14.32 -4.51
CA HIS A 43 -9.63 14.96 -4.89
C HIS A 43 -9.36 16.44 -5.22
N HIS A 44 -9.41 16.78 -6.51
CA HIS A 44 -8.95 18.07 -7.03
C HIS A 44 -9.66 19.28 -6.40
N GLN A 45 -10.94 19.15 -6.03
CA GLN A 45 -11.72 20.26 -5.47
C GLN A 45 -11.50 20.51 -3.98
N GLN A 46 -11.01 19.52 -3.22
CA GLN A 46 -10.94 19.63 -1.75
C GLN A 46 -9.52 19.52 -1.18
N SER A 47 -8.50 19.33 -2.01
CA SER A 47 -7.11 19.05 -1.57
C SER A 47 -7.00 17.89 -0.57
N LYS A 48 -7.98 16.99 -0.58
CA LYS A 48 -8.05 15.82 0.29
C LYS A 48 -7.72 14.56 -0.49
N TRP A 49 -7.28 13.55 0.24
CA TRP A 49 -6.91 12.23 -0.25
C TRP A 49 -8.05 11.25 -0.06
N GLN A 50 -8.51 10.63 -1.13
CA GLN A 50 -9.53 9.58 -1.07
C GLN A 50 -8.85 8.22 -1.11
N ALA A 51 -9.18 7.34 -0.18
CA ALA A 51 -8.72 5.96 -0.17
C ALA A 51 -9.84 5.01 -0.58
N ARG A 52 -9.55 4.13 -1.53
CA ARG A 52 -10.46 3.11 -2.06
C ARG A 52 -9.70 1.79 -2.18
N ILE A 53 -10.33 0.67 -1.84
CA ILE A 53 -9.79 -0.67 -2.08
C ILE A 53 -10.46 -1.25 -3.33
N GLY A 54 -9.64 -1.68 -4.28
CA GLY A 54 -10.10 -2.32 -5.51
C GLY A 54 -10.65 -3.72 -5.28
N ARG A 55 -11.62 -4.12 -6.10
CA ARG A 55 -12.26 -5.44 -6.21
C ARG A 55 -11.35 -6.64 -5.88
N VAL A 56 -11.62 -7.33 -4.77
CA VAL A 56 -11.21 -8.72 -4.51
C VAL A 56 -12.42 -9.61 -4.81
N ALA A 57 -12.25 -10.62 -5.66
CA ALA A 57 -13.28 -11.63 -5.99
C ALA A 57 -14.63 -11.13 -6.54
N GLY A 58 -14.67 -10.00 -7.25
CA GLY A 58 -15.89 -9.63 -7.98
C GLY A 58 -16.90 -8.75 -7.23
N ASN A 59 -16.50 -7.99 -6.20
CA ASN A 59 -17.33 -6.92 -5.59
C ASN A 59 -16.95 -5.47 -5.97
N LYS A 60 -17.88 -4.51 -5.85
CA LYS A 60 -17.60 -3.08 -6.11
C LYS A 60 -16.49 -2.57 -5.19
N ASP A 61 -15.73 -1.57 -5.65
CA ASP A 61 -14.65 -0.96 -4.87
C ASP A 61 -15.16 -0.45 -3.51
N LEU A 62 -14.43 -0.75 -2.45
CA LEU A 62 -14.76 -0.32 -1.09
C LEU A 62 -14.17 1.07 -0.85
N TYR A 63 -15.02 2.03 -0.53
CA TYR A 63 -14.59 3.36 -0.12
C TYR A 63 -14.23 3.37 1.36
N LEU A 64 -13.02 3.82 1.70
CA LEU A 64 -12.51 3.82 3.07
C LEU A 64 -12.58 5.20 3.74
N GLY A 65 -12.71 6.27 2.95
CA GLY A 65 -12.80 7.63 3.48
C GLY A 65 -12.02 8.67 2.70
N THR A 66 -12.10 9.90 3.18
CA THR A 66 -11.38 11.07 2.68
C THR A 66 -10.54 11.65 3.82
N PHE A 67 -9.25 11.88 3.56
CA PHE A 67 -8.25 12.28 4.55
C PHE A 67 -7.60 13.60 4.15
N GLY A 68 -7.37 14.51 5.11
CA GLY A 68 -6.66 15.76 4.83
C GLY A 68 -5.17 15.56 4.54
N LYS A 69 -4.56 14.53 5.11
CA LYS A 69 -3.15 14.16 4.92
C LYS A 69 -3.03 12.65 4.82
N LEU A 70 -2.06 12.17 4.05
CA LEU A 70 -1.67 10.76 4.04
C LEU A 70 -0.86 10.49 5.30
N SER A 71 -1.45 9.75 6.25
CA SER A 71 -0.77 9.30 7.46
C SER A 71 -0.43 7.81 7.37
N PRO A 72 0.58 7.33 8.11
CA PRO A 72 0.94 5.91 8.20
C PRO A 72 -0.24 4.98 8.54
N SER A 73 -1.25 5.49 9.26
CA SER A 73 -2.45 4.72 9.62
C SER A 73 -3.35 4.43 8.40
N VAL A 74 -3.54 5.41 7.50
CA VAL A 74 -4.29 5.24 6.25
C VAL A 74 -3.54 4.31 5.28
N ILE A 75 -2.22 4.41 5.32
CA ILE A 75 -1.26 3.58 4.59
C ILE A 75 -1.40 2.11 5.03
N ASN A 76 -1.31 1.82 6.33
CA ASN A 76 -1.45 0.44 6.84
C ASN A 76 -2.77 -0.21 6.44
N LEU A 77 -3.88 0.55 6.42
CA LEU A 77 -5.19 0.03 6.02
C LEU A 77 -5.22 -0.47 4.55
N LEU A 78 -4.39 0.11 3.69
CA LEU A 78 -4.29 -0.25 2.27
C LEU A 78 -3.21 -1.30 1.98
N PHE A 79 -2.15 -1.35 2.79
CA PHE A 79 -1.05 -2.31 2.63
C PHE A 79 -1.36 -3.69 3.22
N TYR A 80 -2.08 -3.78 4.34
CA TYR A 80 -2.36 -5.08 4.99
C TYR A 80 -3.58 -5.81 4.41
N THR A 81 -4.37 -5.13 3.56
CA THR A 81 -5.64 -5.65 3.03
C THR A 81 -5.51 -6.20 1.59
N ILE A 82 -4.33 -6.09 0.96
CA ILE A 82 -4.03 -6.59 -0.40
C ILE A 82 -2.75 -7.45 -0.37
#